data_AF-A0A139APQ1-F1
#
_entry.id   AF-A0A139APQ1-F1
#
_cell.length_a   1.000
_cell.length_b   1.000
_cell.length_c   1.000
_cell.angle_alpha   90.00
_cell.angle_beta   90.00
_cell.angle_gamma   90.00
#
_symmetry.space_group_name_H-M   'P 1'
#
loop_
_entity.id
_entity.type
_entity.pdbx_description
1 polymer ?
#
loop_
_entity_poly.entity_id
_entity_poly.type
_entity_poly.pdbx_seq_one_letter_code
_entity_poly.pdbx_strand_id
1 'polypeptide(L)'
;MRHALMRLFRLLNVNVRWFVMKPKPEVFDITKRRMHNVLQGVAGKDVIFTDEDQTIYEDWCRDNAERYFADGPFVKTDVFVMDDPQVVAMLPIIKKVNPTAKIIFRCHIEVRNDIIKADPESQTAKVWNYLWNFIKDSDLFVFHPVKTFVPDQVPLNRLVYMPAVTDRLDGLNKDLRTEDLFYYHALFNRIAFDQSRKKVAFYERPYIIQIARFDPSKGIPDLVRAYKILRDRMAAEQTEQSKVPQLVLAGHGSVDDPDGTVVFEELRELLSRDEFSGIANDIIAARLFPSDQLLNALVQGAKLATQLSYREGFEIKVTECLIKGKPIICYGAGGIPHQVIQYRNGILVPVDGQGRAGQPALNPMQVPLGRVDIVADWMYRLLMDEELCELYATAAAGSTHSYETFFTVANAVNWLYAAHGVADGTLTRKLDALATNDNLSHRVSDDTASEEARAEIVQAAGPETSEEFFARRKKLSGRASWVQELWYEDYFPGSQWKDLDFGKIFEEADILRRAIHEHPNYMSEQSGMPTNVLQFENERTESEVDIADSDEED
;
A
#
# COMPACT_ATOMS: atom_id res chain seq x y z
N MET A 1 -7.96 1.04 4.35
CA MET A 1 -8.43 1.19 2.95
C MET A 1 -9.93 0.95 2.79
N ARG A 2 -10.48 -0.28 2.93
CA ARG A 2 -11.92 -0.52 2.67
C ARG A 2 -12.90 0.23 3.57
N HIS A 3 -12.55 0.56 4.82
CA HIS A 3 -13.47 1.25 5.72
C HIS A 3 -13.97 2.60 5.19
N ALA A 4 -13.09 3.43 4.62
CA ALA A 4 -13.48 4.72 4.07
C ALA A 4 -14.40 4.54 2.85
N LEU A 5 -14.03 3.64 1.94
CA LEU A 5 -14.83 3.26 0.78
C LEU A 5 -16.24 2.78 1.17
N MET A 6 -16.35 1.89 2.16
CA MET A 6 -17.62 1.38 2.65
C MET A 6 -18.49 2.46 3.30
N ARG A 7 -17.89 3.43 4.01
CA ARG A 7 -18.61 4.58 4.59
C ARG A 7 -19.13 5.49 3.48
N LEU A 8 -18.31 5.81 2.49
CA LEU A 8 -18.71 6.62 1.34
C LEU A 8 -19.87 5.95 0.58
N PHE A 9 -19.76 4.66 0.27
CA PHE A 9 -20.84 3.93 -0.38
C PHE A 9 -22.13 3.88 0.42
N ARG A 10 -22.05 3.78 1.75
CA ARG A 10 -23.24 3.89 2.61
C ARG A 10 -23.91 5.27 2.50
N LEU A 11 -23.12 6.35 2.50
CA LEU A 11 -23.64 7.72 2.33
C LEU A 11 -24.31 7.90 0.95
N LEU A 12 -23.76 7.25 -0.08
CA LEU A 12 -24.31 7.25 -1.44
C LEU A 12 -25.45 6.23 -1.64
N ASN A 13 -25.92 5.58 -0.57
CA ASN A 13 -26.96 4.53 -0.62
C ASN A 13 -26.67 3.38 -1.61
N VAL A 14 -25.38 3.08 -1.83
CA VAL A 14 -24.96 1.93 -2.62
C VAL A 14 -25.14 0.67 -1.78
N ASN A 15 -25.86 -0.33 -2.32
CA ASN A 15 -26.06 -1.62 -1.66
C ASN A 15 -24.79 -2.48 -1.74
N VAL A 16 -23.82 -2.18 -0.88
CA VAL A 16 -22.56 -2.90 -0.77
C VAL A 16 -22.38 -3.44 0.64
N ARG A 17 -21.83 -4.65 0.73
CA ARG A 17 -21.49 -5.29 2.00
C ARG A 17 -20.07 -5.83 1.93
N TRP A 18 -19.38 -5.80 3.07
CA TRP A 18 -18.05 -6.36 3.20
C TRP A 18 -18.09 -7.49 4.23
N PHE A 19 -17.67 -8.68 3.79
CA PHE A 19 -17.60 -9.89 4.61
C PHE A 19 -16.14 -10.26 4.86
N VAL A 20 -15.88 -10.80 6.04
CA VAL A 20 -14.58 -11.33 6.45
C VAL A 20 -14.79 -12.78 6.89
N MET A 21 -13.92 -13.67 6.45
CA MET A 21 -13.99 -15.09 6.81
C MET A 21 -13.65 -15.32 8.27
N LYS A 22 -14.15 -16.42 8.85
CA LYS A 22 -13.75 -16.82 10.20
C LYS A 22 -12.27 -17.25 10.18
N PRO A 23 -11.42 -16.63 11.01
CA PRO A 23 -9.99 -16.93 11.00
C PRO A 23 -9.73 -18.36 11.49
N LYS A 24 -8.76 -19.04 10.87
CA LYS A 24 -8.21 -20.32 11.33
C LYS A 24 -6.68 -20.23 11.26
N PRO A 25 -5.93 -20.35 12.38
CA PRO A 25 -4.48 -20.13 12.41
C PRO A 25 -3.69 -20.96 11.40
N GLU A 26 -4.06 -22.23 11.24
CA GLU A 26 -3.44 -23.16 10.28
C GLU A 26 -3.61 -22.69 8.82
N VAL A 27 -4.80 -22.23 8.44
CA VAL A 27 -5.06 -21.68 7.10
C VAL A 27 -4.34 -20.36 6.89
N PHE A 28 -4.22 -19.58 7.95
CA PHE A 28 -3.44 -18.35 7.91
C PHE A 28 -1.96 -18.63 7.60
N ASP A 29 -1.35 -19.64 8.22
CA ASP A 29 0.02 -20.08 7.88
C ASP A 29 0.15 -20.49 6.41
N ILE A 30 -0.79 -21.30 5.90
CA ILE A 30 -0.83 -21.73 4.51
C ILE A 30 -0.91 -20.52 3.57
N THR A 31 -1.91 -19.67 3.77
CA THR A 31 -2.17 -18.50 2.91
C THR A 31 -1.05 -17.46 2.97
N LYS A 32 -0.38 -17.31 4.12
CA LYS A 32 0.73 -16.36 4.27
C LYS A 32 2.07 -16.92 3.78
N ARG A 33 2.53 -18.03 4.37
CA ARG A 33 3.88 -18.56 4.10
C ARG A 33 3.94 -19.34 2.80
N ARG A 34 2.93 -20.14 2.49
CA ARG A 34 2.96 -21.11 1.37
C ARG A 34 2.27 -20.60 0.11
N MET A 35 1.38 -19.61 0.23
CA MET A 35 0.80 -18.90 -0.92
C MET A 35 1.44 -17.53 -1.12
N HIS A 36 1.17 -16.55 -0.23
CA HIS A 36 1.58 -15.15 -0.41
C HIS A 36 3.10 -15.00 -0.59
N ASN A 37 3.91 -15.56 0.31
CA ASN A 37 5.38 -15.42 0.24
C ASN A 37 5.98 -16.17 -0.97
N VAL A 38 5.39 -17.30 -1.38
CA VAL A 38 5.81 -18.07 -2.56
C VAL A 38 5.48 -17.31 -3.85
N LEU A 39 4.28 -16.73 -3.95
CA LEU A 39 3.86 -15.90 -5.09
C LEU A 39 4.72 -14.64 -5.23
N GLN A 40 5.16 -14.05 -4.12
CA GLN A 40 6.07 -12.89 -4.11
C GLN A 40 7.56 -13.25 -4.29
N GLY A 41 7.90 -14.55 -4.33
CA GLY A 41 9.28 -15.01 -4.49
C GLY A 41 10.19 -14.65 -3.31
N VAL A 42 9.63 -14.63 -2.10
CA VAL A 42 10.36 -14.37 -0.84
C VAL A 42 10.38 -15.60 0.09
N ALA A 43 9.68 -16.67 -0.26
CA ALA A 43 9.74 -17.94 0.46
C ALA A 43 11.07 -18.69 0.20
N GLY A 44 11.55 -19.41 1.21
CA GLY A 44 12.65 -20.35 1.07
C GLY A 44 12.32 -21.49 0.09
N LYS A 45 13.33 -22.08 -0.52
CA LYS A 45 13.15 -23.18 -1.51
C LYS A 45 12.53 -24.45 -0.90
N ASP A 46 12.64 -24.58 0.42
CA ASP A 46 12.10 -25.65 1.26
C ASP A 46 10.61 -25.44 1.59
N VAL A 47 10.05 -24.27 1.32
CA VAL A 47 8.62 -24.00 1.53
C VAL A 47 7.84 -24.57 0.35
N ILE A 48 7.13 -25.67 0.59
CA ILE A 48 6.33 -26.38 -0.41
C ILE A 48 4.84 -26.22 -0.06
N PHE A 49 4.04 -25.95 -1.09
CA PHE A 49 2.58 -25.98 -0.97
C PHE A 49 2.08 -27.38 -1.34
N THR A 50 1.62 -28.13 -0.34
CA THR A 50 1.31 -29.57 -0.47
C THR A 50 -0.16 -29.82 -0.80
N ASP A 51 -0.51 -31.06 -1.15
CA ASP A 51 -1.91 -31.46 -1.36
C ASP A 51 -2.74 -31.45 -0.06
N GLU A 52 -2.08 -31.68 1.09
CA GLU A 52 -2.69 -31.51 2.40
C GLU A 52 -3.05 -30.03 2.66
N ASP A 53 -2.15 -29.11 2.31
CA ASP A 53 -2.43 -27.67 2.41
C ASP A 53 -3.61 -27.25 1.53
N GLN A 54 -3.69 -27.80 0.30
CA GLN A 54 -4.82 -27.57 -0.61
C GLN A 54 -6.13 -28.05 0.03
N THR A 55 -6.12 -29.25 0.61
CA THR A 55 -7.31 -29.82 1.27
C THR A 55 -7.76 -28.95 2.45
N ILE A 56 -6.83 -28.54 3.32
CA ILE A 56 -7.13 -27.69 4.49
C ILE A 56 -7.68 -26.31 4.05
N TYR A 57 -7.07 -25.72 3.01
CA TYR A 57 -7.49 -24.45 2.44
C TYR A 57 -8.89 -24.52 1.82
N GLU A 58 -9.17 -25.56 1.02
CA GLU A 58 -10.46 -25.75 0.38
C GLU A 58 -11.56 -26.07 1.40
N ASP A 59 -11.29 -26.92 2.39
CA ASP A 59 -12.24 -27.24 3.44
C ASP A 59 -12.60 -26.02 4.27
N TRP A 60 -11.63 -25.16 4.58
CA TRP A 60 -11.92 -23.90 5.26
C TRP A 60 -12.75 -22.94 4.40
N CYS A 61 -12.48 -22.85 3.09
CA CYS A 61 -13.31 -22.06 2.17
C CYS A 61 -14.74 -22.61 2.09
N ARG A 62 -14.87 -23.94 2.02
CA ARG A 62 -16.15 -24.66 1.99
C ARG A 62 -16.95 -24.44 3.27
N ASP A 63 -16.33 -24.64 4.43
CA ASP A 63 -16.96 -24.41 5.73
C ASP A 63 -17.44 -22.97 5.88
N ASN A 64 -16.63 -21.99 5.47
CA ASN A 64 -17.05 -20.59 5.52
C ASN A 64 -18.23 -20.31 4.59
N ALA A 65 -18.16 -20.82 3.36
CA ALA A 65 -19.21 -20.66 2.37
C ALA A 65 -20.54 -21.28 2.83
N GLU A 66 -20.53 -22.55 3.20
CA GLU A 66 -21.73 -23.32 3.54
C GLU A 66 -22.37 -22.85 4.85
N ARG A 67 -21.57 -22.57 5.89
CA ARG A 67 -22.12 -22.24 7.22
C ARG A 67 -22.58 -20.79 7.35
N TYR A 68 -21.96 -19.85 6.64
CA TYR A 68 -22.19 -18.42 6.87
C TYR A 68 -22.73 -17.66 5.65
N PHE A 69 -22.49 -18.13 4.42
CA PHE A 69 -22.71 -17.31 3.22
C PHE A 69 -23.70 -17.87 2.21
N ALA A 70 -23.85 -19.20 2.13
CA ALA A 70 -24.62 -19.89 1.10
C ALA A 70 -26.08 -19.45 1.04
N ASP A 71 -26.81 -19.45 2.16
CA ASP A 71 -28.23 -19.06 2.20
C ASP A 71 -28.46 -17.53 2.31
N GLY A 72 -27.37 -16.76 2.36
CA GLY A 72 -27.40 -15.32 2.61
C GLY A 72 -26.83 -14.52 1.45
N PRO A 73 -25.63 -13.94 1.59
CA PRO A 73 -25.03 -13.09 0.57
C PRO A 73 -24.81 -13.79 -0.77
N PHE A 74 -24.58 -15.11 -0.81
CA PHE A 74 -24.29 -15.80 -2.07
C PHE A 74 -25.48 -15.77 -3.05
N VAL A 75 -26.71 -15.92 -2.54
CA VAL A 75 -27.95 -15.90 -3.34
C VAL A 75 -28.34 -14.49 -3.78
N LYS A 76 -28.03 -13.46 -2.97
CA LYS A 76 -28.60 -12.11 -3.11
C LYS A 76 -27.69 -11.10 -3.80
N THR A 77 -26.45 -11.47 -4.11
CA THR A 77 -25.43 -10.54 -4.61
C THR A 77 -25.27 -10.66 -6.11
N ASP A 78 -25.35 -9.53 -6.82
CA ASP A 78 -25.17 -9.48 -8.27
C ASP A 78 -23.69 -9.55 -8.66
N VAL A 79 -22.83 -8.86 -7.90
CA VAL A 79 -21.38 -8.74 -8.16
C VAL A 79 -20.58 -9.02 -6.91
N PHE A 80 -19.69 -10.00 -6.98
CA PHE A 80 -18.72 -10.34 -5.95
C PHE A 80 -17.37 -9.71 -6.28
N VAL A 81 -16.73 -9.10 -5.29
CA VAL A 81 -15.34 -8.68 -5.36
C VAL A 81 -14.53 -9.54 -4.41
N MET A 82 -13.65 -10.36 -4.97
CA MET A 82 -12.82 -11.32 -4.24
C MET A 82 -11.41 -10.75 -4.08
N ASP A 83 -11.06 -10.30 -2.87
CA ASP A 83 -9.71 -9.77 -2.59
C ASP A 83 -8.73 -10.91 -2.34
N ASP A 84 -7.66 -10.91 -3.13
CA ASP A 84 -6.49 -11.77 -3.01
C ASP A 84 -6.80 -13.29 -3.08
N PRO A 85 -5.76 -14.14 -3.19
CA PRO A 85 -5.97 -15.59 -3.36
C PRO A 85 -6.62 -16.31 -2.18
N GLN A 86 -6.70 -15.73 -0.98
CA GLN A 86 -7.17 -16.43 0.22
C GLN A 86 -8.64 -16.85 0.12
N VAL A 87 -9.45 -16.22 -0.74
CA VAL A 87 -10.89 -16.48 -0.84
C VAL A 87 -11.28 -17.24 -2.11
N VAL A 88 -10.35 -17.52 -3.02
CA VAL A 88 -10.71 -17.88 -4.41
C VAL A 88 -11.29 -19.28 -4.54
N ALA A 89 -11.00 -20.21 -3.61
CA ALA A 89 -11.65 -21.52 -3.60
C ALA A 89 -13.17 -21.46 -3.31
N MET A 90 -13.74 -20.30 -2.93
CA MET A 90 -15.19 -20.13 -2.84
C MET A 90 -15.87 -19.87 -4.19
N LEU A 91 -15.13 -19.49 -5.24
CA LEU A 91 -15.70 -19.12 -6.56
C LEU A 91 -16.62 -20.21 -7.14
N PRO A 92 -16.22 -21.51 -7.16
CA PRO A 92 -17.11 -22.57 -7.64
C PRO A 92 -18.40 -22.71 -6.82
N ILE A 93 -18.33 -22.48 -5.51
CA ILE A 93 -19.49 -22.54 -4.61
C ILE A 93 -20.44 -21.37 -4.89
N ILE A 94 -19.90 -20.16 -5.07
CA ILE A 94 -20.67 -18.96 -5.45
C ILE A 94 -21.40 -19.22 -6.76
N LYS A 95 -20.71 -19.69 -7.81
CA LYS A 95 -21.32 -19.97 -9.12
C LYS A 95 -22.33 -21.11 -9.07
N LYS A 96 -22.16 -22.10 -8.18
CA LYS A 96 -23.14 -23.17 -7.97
C LYS A 96 -24.44 -22.65 -7.34
N VAL A 97 -24.32 -21.79 -6.32
CA VAL A 97 -25.46 -21.20 -5.60
C VAL A 97 -26.15 -20.10 -6.41
N ASN A 98 -25.38 -19.29 -7.12
CA ASN A 98 -25.84 -18.17 -7.93
C ASN A 98 -25.11 -18.17 -9.28
N PRO A 99 -25.63 -18.92 -10.29
CA PRO A 99 -24.99 -19.03 -11.60
C PRO A 99 -24.89 -17.70 -12.37
N THR A 100 -25.75 -16.74 -12.05
CA THR A 100 -25.76 -15.41 -12.67
C THR A 100 -24.80 -14.42 -12.02
N ALA A 101 -24.25 -14.75 -10.84
CA ALA A 101 -23.32 -13.90 -10.12
C ALA A 101 -22.12 -13.51 -10.99
N LYS A 102 -21.76 -12.24 -10.95
CA LYS A 102 -20.54 -11.72 -11.56
C LYS A 102 -19.41 -11.70 -10.55
N ILE A 103 -18.20 -12.03 -10.98
CA ILE A 103 -17.04 -12.13 -10.10
C ILE A 103 -15.91 -11.23 -10.60
N ILE A 104 -15.46 -10.34 -9.73
CA ILE A 104 -14.28 -9.50 -9.93
C ILE A 104 -13.19 -10.02 -8.99
N PHE A 105 -12.08 -10.51 -9.55
CA PHE A 105 -10.90 -10.87 -8.75
C PHE A 105 -10.00 -9.65 -8.60
N ARG A 106 -9.68 -9.28 -7.36
CA ARG A 106 -8.79 -8.16 -7.04
C ARG A 106 -7.51 -8.69 -6.41
N CYS A 107 -6.40 -8.56 -7.11
CA CYS A 107 -5.07 -8.90 -6.58
C CYS A 107 -4.36 -7.64 -6.07
N HIS A 108 -3.99 -7.65 -4.80
CA HIS A 108 -3.18 -6.62 -4.13
C HIS A 108 -1.71 -7.04 -3.94
N ILE A 109 -1.38 -8.32 -4.19
CA ILE A 109 -0.02 -8.84 -4.05
C ILE A 109 0.77 -8.75 -5.36
N GLU A 110 2.10 -8.74 -5.22
CA GLU A 110 3.02 -8.99 -6.34
C GLU A 110 3.04 -10.50 -6.64
N VAL A 111 2.60 -10.87 -7.85
CA VAL A 111 2.81 -12.23 -8.37
C VAL A 111 4.02 -12.21 -9.28
N ARG A 112 5.09 -12.93 -8.92
CA ARG A 112 6.37 -12.97 -9.64
C ARG A 112 6.26 -13.73 -10.97
N ASN A 113 5.65 -13.09 -11.96
CA ASN A 113 5.49 -13.64 -13.31
C ASN A 113 6.84 -13.96 -13.97
N ASP A 114 7.89 -13.22 -13.64
CA ASP A 114 9.26 -13.51 -14.10
C ASP A 114 9.79 -14.86 -13.59
N ILE A 115 9.48 -15.24 -12.34
CA ILE A 115 9.82 -16.57 -11.80
C ILE A 115 8.99 -17.65 -12.49
N ILE A 116 7.69 -17.42 -12.65
CA ILE A 116 6.78 -18.36 -13.32
C ILE A 116 7.24 -18.65 -14.76
N LYS A 117 7.70 -17.61 -15.48
CA LYS A 117 8.25 -17.73 -16.84
C LYS A 117 9.58 -18.44 -16.90
N ALA A 118 10.48 -18.11 -15.97
CA ALA A 118 11.82 -18.66 -15.96
C ALA A 118 11.82 -20.15 -15.59
N ASP A 119 10.93 -20.57 -14.68
CA ASP A 119 10.80 -21.95 -14.24
C ASP A 119 9.33 -22.33 -14.01
N PRO A 120 8.67 -22.96 -15.01
CA PRO A 120 7.31 -23.45 -14.89
C PRO A 120 7.11 -24.54 -13.83
N GLU A 121 8.19 -25.19 -13.37
CA GLU A 121 8.15 -26.21 -12.31
C GLU A 121 8.44 -25.64 -10.92
N SER A 122 8.71 -24.34 -10.83
CA SER A 122 8.92 -23.64 -9.57
C SER A 122 7.70 -23.73 -8.66
N GLN A 123 7.93 -23.61 -7.34
CA GLN A 123 6.83 -23.52 -6.37
C GLN A 123 5.90 -22.33 -6.67
N THR A 124 6.46 -21.20 -7.13
CA THR A 124 5.67 -20.02 -7.56
C THR A 124 4.70 -20.37 -8.69
N ALA A 125 5.17 -21.08 -9.72
CA ALA A 125 4.34 -21.52 -10.84
C ALA A 125 3.28 -22.53 -10.39
N LYS A 126 3.64 -23.51 -9.55
CA LYS A 126 2.71 -24.52 -9.01
C LYS A 126 1.58 -23.91 -8.19
N VAL A 127 1.91 -23.02 -7.26
CA VAL A 127 0.93 -22.31 -6.44
C VAL A 127 0.01 -21.44 -7.30
N TRP A 128 0.58 -20.68 -8.24
CA TRP A 128 -0.23 -19.85 -9.14
C TRP A 128 -1.16 -20.69 -10.01
N ASN A 129 -0.67 -21.77 -10.63
CA ASN A 129 -1.46 -22.66 -11.46
C ASN A 129 -2.60 -23.33 -10.69
N TYR A 130 -2.35 -23.74 -9.44
CA TYR A 130 -3.39 -24.26 -8.55
C TYR A 130 -4.49 -23.21 -8.31
N LEU A 131 -4.12 -22.01 -7.88
CA LEU A 131 -5.07 -20.92 -7.62
C LEU A 131 -5.81 -20.47 -8.89
N TRP A 132 -5.12 -20.49 -10.03
CA TRP A 132 -5.67 -20.15 -11.34
C TRP A 132 -6.86 -21.03 -11.73
N ASN A 133 -6.91 -22.28 -11.26
CA ASN A 133 -8.05 -23.17 -11.49
C ASN A 133 -9.36 -22.62 -10.93
N PHE A 134 -9.31 -21.75 -9.93
CA PHE A 134 -10.46 -21.02 -9.41
C PHE A 134 -10.57 -19.63 -10.02
N ILE A 135 -9.45 -18.88 -10.04
CA ILE A 135 -9.41 -17.46 -10.44
C ILE A 135 -9.93 -17.25 -11.87
N LYS A 136 -9.62 -18.17 -12.80
CA LYS A 136 -9.98 -18.07 -14.22
C LYS A 136 -11.49 -17.91 -14.49
N ASP A 137 -12.35 -18.31 -13.55
CA ASP A 137 -13.81 -18.20 -13.66
C ASP A 137 -14.33 -16.80 -13.31
N SER A 138 -13.44 -15.83 -13.05
CA SER A 138 -13.78 -14.44 -12.83
C SER A 138 -14.14 -13.71 -14.13
N ASP A 139 -15.10 -12.80 -14.05
CA ASP A 139 -15.55 -11.96 -15.16
C ASP A 139 -14.58 -10.77 -15.39
N LEU A 140 -13.86 -10.32 -14.36
CA LEU A 140 -12.88 -9.23 -14.43
C LEU A 140 -11.71 -9.46 -13.46
N PHE A 141 -10.50 -9.12 -13.89
CA PHE A 141 -9.28 -9.19 -13.11
C PHE A 141 -8.75 -7.79 -12.82
N VAL A 142 -8.51 -7.45 -11.56
CA VAL A 142 -8.11 -6.11 -11.12
C VAL A 142 -6.76 -6.21 -10.40
N PHE A 143 -5.70 -5.63 -10.94
CA PHE A 143 -4.33 -5.67 -10.38
C PHE A 143 -3.82 -4.27 -10.03
N HIS A 144 -2.78 -4.17 -9.20
CA HIS A 144 -2.01 -2.93 -9.08
C HIS A 144 -1.39 -2.56 -10.44
N PRO A 145 -1.21 -1.26 -10.75
CA PRO A 145 -0.75 -0.77 -12.06
C PRO A 145 0.72 -1.07 -12.37
N VAL A 146 1.19 -2.28 -12.06
CA VAL A 146 2.54 -2.78 -12.25
C VAL A 146 2.46 -4.04 -13.10
N LYS A 147 2.83 -3.92 -14.38
CA LYS A 147 2.63 -4.98 -15.38
C LYS A 147 3.31 -6.30 -15.02
N THR A 148 4.48 -6.23 -14.39
CA THR A 148 5.26 -7.41 -13.97
C THR A 148 4.56 -8.27 -12.92
N PHE A 149 3.52 -7.75 -12.25
CA PHE A 149 2.75 -8.48 -11.24
C PHE A 149 1.60 -9.29 -11.84
N VAL A 150 1.35 -9.17 -13.14
CA VAL A 150 0.26 -9.86 -13.81
C VAL A 150 0.82 -11.10 -14.53
N PRO A 151 0.40 -12.31 -14.15
CA PRO A 151 0.77 -13.53 -14.85
C PRO A 151 0.20 -13.58 -16.26
N ASP A 152 0.93 -14.17 -17.21
CA ASP A 152 0.55 -14.19 -18.63
C ASP A 152 -0.75 -14.96 -18.91
N GLN A 153 -1.17 -15.84 -18.01
CA GLN A 153 -2.45 -16.54 -18.08
C GLN A 153 -3.65 -15.60 -17.91
N VAL A 154 -3.47 -14.43 -17.30
CA VAL A 154 -4.55 -13.46 -17.10
C VAL A 154 -4.91 -12.83 -18.45
N PRO A 155 -6.15 -12.98 -18.92
CA PRO A 155 -6.56 -12.48 -20.22
C PRO A 155 -6.58 -10.95 -20.23
N LEU A 156 -5.81 -10.35 -21.14
CA LEU A 156 -5.67 -8.89 -21.25
C LEU A 156 -7.01 -8.19 -21.53
N ASN A 157 -7.93 -8.84 -22.25
CA ASN A 157 -9.29 -8.37 -22.53
C ASN A 157 -10.24 -8.49 -21.33
N ARG A 158 -9.75 -8.85 -20.13
CA ARG A 158 -10.51 -8.80 -18.87
C ARG A 158 -9.68 -8.21 -17.72
N LEU A 159 -8.57 -7.56 -18.03
CA LEU A 159 -7.61 -7.05 -17.05
C LEU A 159 -7.71 -5.55 -16.87
N VAL A 160 -8.12 -5.10 -15.69
CA VAL A 160 -8.11 -3.71 -15.21
C VAL A 160 -6.93 -3.48 -14.27
N TYR A 161 -6.34 -2.29 -14.35
CA TYR A 161 -5.39 -1.82 -13.36
C TYR A 161 -6.02 -0.77 -12.43
N MET A 162 -5.85 -0.97 -11.14
CA MET A 162 -6.34 -0.05 -10.10
C MET A 162 -5.32 0.05 -8.95
N PRO A 163 -4.87 1.27 -8.60
CA PRO A 163 -3.88 1.48 -7.55
C PRO A 163 -4.45 1.17 -6.15
N ALA A 164 -3.57 1.04 -5.15
CA ALA A 164 -4.01 1.15 -3.76
C ALA A 164 -4.43 2.60 -3.49
N VAL A 165 -5.33 2.80 -2.53
CA VAL A 165 -5.84 4.14 -2.21
C VAL A 165 -5.84 4.40 -0.71
N THR A 166 -5.72 5.67 -0.34
CA THR A 166 -5.82 6.17 1.03
C THR A 166 -6.97 7.18 1.14
N ASP A 167 -7.33 7.62 2.34
CA ASP A 167 -8.39 8.62 2.52
C ASP A 167 -7.88 9.85 3.27
N ARG A 168 -8.19 11.06 2.80
CA ARG A 168 -7.77 12.31 3.47
C ARG A 168 -8.35 12.46 4.87
N LEU A 169 -9.47 11.81 5.16
CA LEU A 169 -10.23 11.93 6.41
C LEU A 169 -10.00 10.74 7.34
N ASP A 170 -9.23 9.73 6.93
CA ASP A 170 -8.89 8.62 7.83
C ASP A 170 -7.84 9.02 8.87
N GLY A 171 -7.58 8.12 9.83
CA GLY A 171 -6.61 8.37 10.90
C GLY A 171 -5.19 8.64 10.39
N LEU A 172 -4.84 8.13 9.20
CA LEU A 172 -3.50 8.21 8.62
C LEU A 172 -3.22 9.59 8.01
N ASN A 173 -4.26 10.33 7.63
CA ASN A 173 -4.11 11.55 6.84
C ASN A 173 -4.88 12.75 7.34
N LYS A 174 -5.89 12.56 8.19
CA LYS A 174 -6.67 13.68 8.71
C LYS A 174 -5.77 14.73 9.35
N ASP A 175 -6.14 15.99 9.22
CA ASP A 175 -5.45 17.07 9.90
C ASP A 175 -5.49 16.84 11.41
N LEU A 176 -4.34 17.02 12.06
CA LEU A 176 -4.18 16.88 13.49
C LEU A 176 -4.01 18.27 14.08
N ARG A 177 -4.67 18.54 15.21
CA ARG A 177 -4.43 19.79 15.94
C ARG A 177 -3.05 19.75 16.58
N THR A 178 -2.54 20.91 16.93
CA THR A 178 -1.22 21.03 17.56
C THR A 178 -1.13 20.22 18.86
N GLU A 179 -2.19 20.15 19.66
CA GLU A 179 -2.26 19.34 20.88
C GLU A 179 -2.21 17.84 20.58
N ASP A 180 -2.87 17.40 19.51
CA ASP A 180 -2.86 16.01 19.09
C ASP A 180 -1.44 15.62 18.63
N LEU A 181 -0.76 16.51 17.88
CA LEU A 181 0.65 16.33 17.49
C LEU A 181 1.56 16.19 18.71
N PHE A 182 1.47 17.09 19.69
CA PHE A 182 2.25 17.02 20.92
C PHE A 182 2.02 15.71 21.68
N TYR A 183 0.75 15.28 21.78
CA TYR A 183 0.40 14.02 22.42
C TYR A 183 1.05 12.82 21.72
N TYR A 184 0.93 12.72 20.39
CA TYR A 184 1.49 11.59 19.65
C TYR A 184 3.02 11.61 19.60
N HIS A 185 3.65 12.79 19.58
CA HIS A 185 5.11 12.91 19.69
C HIS A 185 5.61 12.48 21.07
N ALA A 186 4.91 12.86 22.16
CA ALA A 186 5.24 12.39 23.50
C ALA A 186 5.05 10.86 23.64
N LEU A 187 3.96 10.33 23.08
CA LEU A 187 3.69 8.90 23.04
C LEU A 187 4.78 8.14 22.26
N PHE A 188 5.18 8.64 21.08
CA PHE A 188 6.28 8.06 20.32
C PHE A 188 7.58 8.03 21.13
N ASN A 189 7.95 9.15 21.76
CA ASN A 189 9.16 9.23 22.57
C ASN A 189 9.12 8.29 23.78
N ARG A 190 7.96 8.02 24.36
CA ARG A 190 7.81 7.00 25.40
C ARG A 190 8.12 5.61 24.85
N ILE A 191 7.48 5.23 23.75
CA ILE A 191 7.69 3.91 23.09
C ILE A 191 9.16 3.72 22.69
N ALA A 192 9.73 4.73 22.02
CA ALA A 192 11.12 4.70 21.56
C ALA A 192 12.10 4.60 22.73
N PHE A 193 11.84 5.31 23.83
CA PHE A 193 12.67 5.26 25.02
C PHE A 193 12.59 3.91 25.73
N ASP A 194 11.41 3.28 25.76
CA ASP A 194 11.24 1.96 26.36
C ASP A 194 11.99 0.87 25.56
N GLN A 195 12.03 0.99 24.24
CA GLN A 195 12.68 -0.01 23.37
C GLN A 195 14.18 0.22 23.17
N SER A 196 14.61 1.47 23.04
CA SER A 196 15.97 1.82 22.58
C SER A 196 16.69 2.84 23.47
N ARG A 197 16.04 3.36 24.52
CA ARG A 197 16.54 4.44 25.38
C ARG A 197 16.90 5.74 24.65
N LYS A 198 16.37 5.93 23.44
CA LYS A 198 16.56 7.13 22.61
C LYS A 198 15.24 7.89 22.44
N LYS A 199 15.36 9.18 22.14
CA LYS A 199 14.22 10.07 21.90
C LYS A 199 14.50 10.96 20.70
N VAL A 200 13.44 11.33 20.00
CA VAL A 200 13.46 12.38 18.99
C VAL A 200 13.31 13.72 19.70
N ALA A 201 14.21 14.64 19.41
CA ALA A 201 14.20 16.03 19.84
C ALA A 201 13.20 16.81 18.97
N PHE A 202 11.93 16.41 19.04
CA PHE A 202 10.84 17.06 18.32
C PHE A 202 10.87 18.57 18.58
N TYR A 203 10.61 19.36 17.55
CA TYR A 203 10.61 20.83 17.57
C TYR A 203 11.96 21.51 17.83
N GLU A 204 13.01 20.78 18.21
CA GLU A 204 14.36 21.31 18.42
C GLU A 204 15.29 21.01 17.24
N ARG A 205 15.12 19.83 16.62
CA ARG A 205 15.92 19.37 15.49
C ARG A 205 15.02 18.81 14.39
N PRO A 206 15.39 18.95 13.10
CA PRO A 206 14.67 18.29 12.02
C PRO A 206 14.82 16.77 12.14
N TYR A 207 13.97 16.02 11.46
CA TYR A 207 14.17 14.59 11.30
C TYR A 207 13.77 14.07 9.92
N ILE A 208 14.50 13.04 9.49
CA ILE A 208 14.19 12.20 8.35
C ILE A 208 13.38 11.02 8.86
N ILE A 209 12.35 10.59 8.12
CA ILE A 209 11.51 9.46 8.52
C ILE A 209 11.35 8.41 7.44
N GLN A 210 11.37 7.13 7.84
CA GLN A 210 10.83 6.02 7.06
C GLN A 210 9.77 5.30 7.89
N ILE A 211 8.52 5.33 7.41
CA ILE A 211 7.44 4.52 7.98
C ILE A 211 7.37 3.20 7.22
N ALA A 212 7.83 2.12 7.83
CA ALA A 212 7.81 0.80 7.22
C ALA A 212 7.76 -0.31 8.28
N ARG A 213 7.33 -1.50 7.86
CA ARG A 213 7.56 -2.72 8.64
C ARG A 213 9.07 -2.95 8.77
N PHE A 214 9.50 -3.58 9.86
CA PHE A 214 10.88 -4.06 10.00
C PHE A 214 11.03 -5.35 9.18
N ASP A 215 11.09 -5.18 7.87
CA ASP A 215 11.10 -6.26 6.88
C ASP A 215 12.37 -6.10 6.01
N PRO A 216 13.06 -7.19 5.64
CA PRO A 216 14.32 -7.10 4.87
C PRO A 216 14.16 -6.37 3.53
N SER A 217 12.96 -6.33 2.94
CA SER A 217 12.71 -5.65 1.67
C SER A 217 12.70 -4.12 1.78
N LYS A 218 12.62 -3.56 2.99
CA LYS A 218 12.40 -2.11 3.22
C LYS A 218 13.67 -1.27 3.22
N GLY A 219 14.82 -1.86 2.91
CA GLY A 219 16.11 -1.15 2.75
C GLY A 219 16.60 -0.40 3.98
N ILE A 220 16.23 -0.87 5.18
CA ILE A 220 16.66 -0.26 6.45
C ILE A 220 18.20 -0.15 6.55
N PRO A 221 18.99 -1.19 6.22
CA PRO A 221 20.45 -1.08 6.27
C PRO A 221 21.04 -0.03 5.30
N ASP A 222 20.45 0.13 4.11
CA ASP A 222 20.86 1.16 3.15
C ASP A 222 20.58 2.57 3.68
N LEU A 223 19.43 2.76 4.32
CA LEU A 223 19.07 4.04 4.92
C LEU A 223 20.04 4.42 6.05
N VAL A 224 20.44 3.47 6.89
CA VAL A 224 21.45 3.70 7.95
C VAL A 224 22.79 4.08 7.34
N ARG A 225 23.22 3.42 6.26
CA ARG A 225 24.46 3.75 5.54
C ARG A 225 24.40 5.12 4.86
N ALA A 226 23.32 5.45 4.16
CA ALA A 226 23.13 6.76 3.54
C ALA A 226 23.13 7.87 4.60
N TYR A 227 22.49 7.62 5.75
CA TYR A 227 22.48 8.55 6.87
C TYR A 227 23.89 8.75 7.48
N LYS A 228 24.74 7.71 7.53
CA LYS A 228 26.15 7.86 7.91
C LYS A 228 26.90 8.81 6.99
N ILE A 229 26.78 8.62 5.68
CA ILE A 229 27.41 9.49 4.66
C ILE A 229 26.95 10.94 4.82
N LEU A 230 25.65 11.16 5.01
CA LEU A 230 25.08 12.47 5.30
C LEU A 230 25.72 13.10 6.55
N ARG A 231 25.78 12.37 7.66
CA ARG A 231 26.33 12.87 8.93
C ARG A 231 27.81 13.19 8.84
N ASP A 232 28.59 12.38 8.13
CA ASP A 232 30.01 12.63 7.89
C ASP A 232 30.24 13.92 7.10
N ARG A 233 29.44 14.13 6.05
CA ARG A 233 29.48 15.37 5.25
C ARG A 233 29.13 16.59 6.11
N MET A 234 28.05 16.53 6.88
CA MET A 234 27.63 17.62 7.78
C MET A 234 28.68 17.91 8.87
N ALA A 235 29.36 16.87 9.37
CA ALA A 235 30.45 17.05 10.33
C ALA A 235 31.67 17.74 9.70
N ALA A 236 32.05 17.34 8.47
CA ALA A 236 33.15 17.95 7.73
C ALA A 236 32.91 19.43 7.42
N GLU A 237 31.65 19.80 7.15
CA GLU A 237 31.22 21.18 6.90
C GLU A 237 30.88 21.96 8.19
N GLN A 238 31.06 21.35 9.37
CA GLN A 238 30.80 21.96 10.67
C GLN A 238 29.37 22.47 10.82
N THR A 239 28.39 21.73 10.30
CA THR A 239 26.97 22.08 10.42
C THR A 239 26.54 22.17 11.89
N GLU A 240 25.80 23.23 12.23
CA GLU A 240 25.24 23.43 13.57
C GLU A 240 24.38 22.24 14.01
N GLN A 241 24.53 21.81 15.26
CA GLN A 241 23.84 20.64 15.80
C GLN A 241 22.29 20.76 15.76
N SER A 242 21.75 21.98 15.82
CA SER A 242 20.32 22.24 15.67
C SER A 242 19.78 21.93 14.26
N LYS A 243 20.65 22.02 13.23
CA LYS A 243 20.31 21.73 11.83
C LYS A 243 20.59 20.27 11.45
N VAL A 244 21.34 19.56 12.27
CA VAL A 244 21.58 18.14 12.10
C VAL A 244 20.30 17.35 12.34
N PRO A 245 19.76 16.65 11.33
CA PRO A 245 18.55 15.87 11.49
C PRO A 245 18.79 14.65 12.38
N GLN A 246 17.72 14.13 12.99
CA GLN A 246 17.67 12.76 13.48
C GLN A 246 17.05 11.83 12.42
N LEU A 247 17.31 10.52 12.51
CA LEU A 247 16.69 9.51 11.66
C LEU A 247 15.65 8.72 12.47
N VAL A 248 14.41 8.72 12.01
CA VAL A 248 13.30 7.97 12.60
C VAL A 248 12.94 6.78 11.72
N LEU A 249 13.06 5.59 12.28
CA LEU A 249 12.66 4.33 11.65
C LEU A 249 11.51 3.75 12.46
N ALA A 250 10.29 3.82 11.95
CA ALA A 250 9.12 3.44 12.72
C ALA A 250 8.07 2.71 11.90
N GLY A 251 7.29 1.88 12.55
CA GLY A 251 6.17 1.20 11.92
C GLY A 251 5.65 0.10 12.83
N HIS A 252 4.38 -0.26 12.62
CA HIS A 252 3.84 -1.44 13.26
C HIS A 252 4.05 -2.66 12.36
N GLY A 253 4.33 -3.81 12.97
CA GLY A 253 4.27 -5.09 12.25
C GLY A 253 2.82 -5.44 11.89
N SER A 254 2.64 -6.49 11.09
CA SER A 254 1.38 -7.25 11.15
C SER A 254 1.44 -8.17 12.37
N VAL A 255 0.29 -8.66 12.83
CA VAL A 255 0.20 -9.78 13.80
C VAL A 255 0.97 -11.01 13.28
N ASP A 256 1.26 -11.03 11.98
CA ASP A 256 1.70 -12.15 11.17
C ASP A 256 3.16 -12.08 10.72
N ASP A 257 3.94 -11.17 11.30
CA ASP A 257 5.30 -10.84 10.86
C ASP A 257 6.34 -11.29 11.92
N PRO A 258 6.73 -12.59 11.93
CA PRO A 258 7.75 -13.10 12.85
C PRO A 258 9.13 -12.48 12.57
N ASP A 259 9.36 -12.02 11.34
CA ASP A 259 10.62 -11.44 10.87
C ASP A 259 10.85 -10.04 11.44
N GLY A 260 9.77 -9.33 11.78
CA GLY A 260 9.80 -7.99 12.38
C GLY A 260 10.67 -7.84 13.63
N THR A 261 10.78 -8.90 14.45
CA THR A 261 11.66 -8.89 15.63
C THR A 261 13.11 -9.09 15.22
N VAL A 262 13.38 -10.00 14.29
CA VAL A 262 14.73 -10.35 13.83
C VAL A 262 15.38 -9.13 13.18
N VAL A 263 14.70 -8.48 12.23
CA VAL A 263 15.22 -7.29 11.54
C VAL A 263 15.46 -6.12 12.49
N PHE A 264 14.63 -6.00 13.54
CA PHE A 264 14.83 -4.97 14.56
C PHE A 264 16.10 -5.22 15.40
N GLU A 265 16.38 -6.47 15.76
CA GLU A 265 17.62 -6.82 16.45
C GLU A 265 18.84 -6.71 15.53
N GLU A 266 18.75 -7.12 14.27
CA GLU A 266 19.80 -6.93 13.26
C GLU A 266 20.16 -5.44 13.09
N LEU A 267 19.16 -4.54 13.13
CA LEU A 267 19.40 -3.11 13.14
C LEU A 267 20.15 -2.67 14.40
N ARG A 268 19.81 -3.21 15.58
CA ARG A 268 20.53 -2.88 16.82
C ARG A 268 21.98 -3.34 16.77
N GLU A 269 22.22 -4.54 16.26
CA GLU A 269 23.57 -5.06 16.04
C GLU A 269 24.35 -4.21 15.04
N LEU A 270 23.74 -3.83 13.92
CA LEU A 270 24.34 -2.92 12.94
C LEU A 270 24.76 -1.60 13.60
N LEU A 271 23.88 -0.99 14.39
CA LEU A 271 24.15 0.26 15.10
C LEU A 271 25.19 0.14 16.23
N SER A 272 25.50 -1.07 16.68
CA SER A 272 26.54 -1.32 17.69
C SER A 272 27.95 -1.39 17.12
N ARG A 273 28.09 -1.48 15.79
CA ARG A 273 29.40 -1.50 15.12
C ARG A 273 30.09 -0.15 15.25
N ASP A 274 31.41 -0.18 15.43
CA ASP A 274 32.23 1.02 15.64
C ASP A 274 32.04 2.09 14.55
N GLU A 275 31.83 1.66 13.30
CA GLU A 275 31.60 2.55 12.16
C GLU A 275 30.35 3.44 12.33
N PHE A 276 29.33 3.00 13.08
CA PHE A 276 28.09 3.77 13.32
C PHE A 276 28.02 4.44 14.69
N SER A 277 29.01 4.23 15.57
CA SER A 277 29.02 4.74 16.94
C SER A 277 28.79 6.26 17.03
N GLY A 278 29.37 7.03 16.10
CA GLY A 278 29.24 8.50 16.03
C GLY A 278 27.84 9.01 15.64
N ILE A 279 26.98 8.16 15.09
CA ILE A 279 25.63 8.53 14.64
C ILE A 279 24.52 7.76 15.34
N ALA A 280 24.84 6.68 16.06
CA ALA A 280 23.86 5.75 16.61
C ALA A 280 22.83 6.45 17.53
N ASN A 281 23.23 7.46 18.28
CA ASN A 281 22.33 8.22 19.16
C ASN A 281 21.32 9.11 18.41
N ASP A 282 21.61 9.44 17.16
CA ASP A 282 20.68 10.19 16.30
C ASP A 282 19.74 9.28 15.49
N ILE A 283 19.83 7.96 15.62
CA ILE A 283 18.96 6.99 14.96
C ILE A 283 17.98 6.40 15.98
N ILE A 284 16.70 6.72 15.81
CA ILE A 284 15.59 6.30 16.67
C ILE A 284 14.75 5.28 15.91
N ALA A 285 14.89 4.01 16.29
CA ALA A 285 14.10 2.92 15.77
C ALA A 285 13.03 2.50 16.79
N ALA A 286 11.78 2.38 16.34
CA ALA A 286 10.67 1.97 17.22
C ALA A 286 9.65 1.11 16.49
N ARG A 287 9.37 -0.07 17.05
CA ARG A 287 8.22 -0.90 16.65
C ARG A 287 6.97 -0.36 17.33
N LEU A 288 6.00 0.07 16.54
CA LEU A 288 4.78 0.70 17.03
C LEU A 288 3.65 -0.33 17.16
N PHE A 289 2.67 -0.03 17.99
CA PHE A 289 1.37 -0.71 17.94
C PHE A 289 0.50 -0.11 16.82
N PRO A 290 -0.56 -0.80 16.37
CA PRO A 290 -1.46 -0.28 15.34
C PRO A 290 -2.12 1.03 15.80
N SER A 291 -1.67 2.16 15.24
CA SER A 291 -2.23 3.48 15.50
C SER A 291 -2.00 4.40 14.31
N ASP A 292 -3.06 4.64 13.55
CA ASP A 292 -3.01 5.46 12.34
C ASP A 292 -2.56 6.90 12.63
N GLN A 293 -3.10 7.50 13.69
CA GLN A 293 -2.82 8.88 14.07
C GLN A 293 -1.39 9.07 14.58
N LEU A 294 -0.81 8.06 15.22
CA LEU A 294 0.60 8.10 15.61
C LEU A 294 1.49 8.15 14.38
N LEU A 295 1.24 7.30 13.38
CA LEU A 295 1.96 7.34 12.10
C LEU A 295 1.76 8.67 11.37
N ASN A 296 0.52 9.17 11.36
CA ASN A 296 0.18 10.47 10.78
C ASN A 296 0.99 11.61 11.41
N ALA A 297 1.00 11.72 12.74
CA ALA A 297 1.74 12.74 13.48
C ALA A 297 3.24 12.69 13.22
N LEU A 298 3.81 11.49 13.11
CA LEU A 298 5.22 11.31 12.81
C LEU A 298 5.58 11.72 11.38
N VAL A 299 4.73 11.44 10.39
CA VAL A 299 4.97 11.91 9.01
C VAL A 299 4.75 13.42 8.92
N GLN A 300 3.70 13.96 9.55
CA GLN A 300 3.41 15.40 9.54
C GLN A 300 4.54 16.25 10.13
N GLY A 301 5.22 15.78 11.18
CA GLY A 301 6.34 16.51 11.77
C GLY A 301 7.66 16.38 11.01
N ALA A 302 7.77 15.45 10.06
CA ALA A 302 9.03 15.17 9.38
C ALA A 302 9.45 16.29 8.43
N LYS A 303 10.77 16.51 8.30
CA LYS A 303 11.34 17.42 7.30
C LYS A 303 11.46 16.73 5.95
N LEU A 304 11.84 15.45 5.94
CA LEU A 304 12.07 14.63 4.76
C LEU A 304 11.57 13.21 5.03
N ALA A 305 10.92 12.59 4.05
CA ALA A 305 10.53 11.19 4.10
C ALA A 305 11.44 10.34 3.20
N THR A 306 11.56 9.06 3.52
CA THR A 306 12.20 8.07 2.66
C THR A 306 11.37 6.79 2.55
N GLN A 307 11.49 6.12 1.40
CA GLN A 307 10.95 4.78 1.18
C GLN A 307 11.93 3.96 0.33
N LEU A 308 12.99 3.47 0.95
CA LEU A 308 14.08 2.75 0.25
C LEU A 308 13.77 1.26 0.07
N SER A 309 12.53 0.93 -0.29
CA SER A 309 12.12 -0.46 -0.48
C SER A 309 12.73 -1.05 -1.75
N TYR A 310 13.39 -2.20 -1.66
CA TYR A 310 13.88 -2.96 -2.81
C TYR A 310 12.74 -3.63 -3.60
N ARG A 311 11.63 -3.91 -2.93
CA ARG A 311 10.42 -4.54 -3.50
C ARG A 311 9.18 -3.97 -2.82
N GLU A 312 8.16 -3.66 -3.62
CA GLU A 312 6.85 -3.21 -3.15
C GLU A 312 5.73 -3.58 -4.10
N GLY A 313 4.53 -3.77 -3.55
CA GLY A 313 3.30 -3.78 -4.34
C GLY A 313 3.01 -2.39 -4.91
N PHE A 314 2.26 -1.59 -4.15
CA PHE A 314 2.05 -0.17 -4.44
C PHE A 314 2.76 0.76 -3.45
N GLU A 315 2.78 0.40 -2.16
CA GLU A 315 3.30 1.21 -1.05
C GLU A 315 2.64 2.57 -0.91
N ILE A 316 1.47 2.59 -0.28
CA ILE A 316 0.63 3.79 -0.13
C ILE A 316 1.27 4.82 0.82
N LYS A 317 2.25 4.45 1.65
CA LYS A 317 3.00 5.38 2.50
C LYS A 317 3.66 6.50 1.70
N VAL A 318 4.02 6.24 0.44
CA VAL A 318 4.57 7.26 -0.47
C VAL A 318 3.53 8.35 -0.77
N THR A 319 2.32 7.98 -1.22
CA THR A 319 1.18 8.91 -1.33
C THR A 319 0.94 9.61 0.01
N GLU A 320 1.01 8.85 1.10
CA GLU A 320 1.01 9.25 2.51
C GLU A 320 1.79 10.54 2.81
N CYS A 321 3.06 10.50 2.42
CA CYS A 321 4.03 11.56 2.62
C CYS A 321 3.79 12.72 1.65
N LEU A 322 3.53 12.41 0.38
CA LEU A 322 3.35 13.41 -0.67
C LEU A 322 2.19 14.35 -0.36
N ILE A 323 1.05 13.81 0.09
CA ILE A 323 -0.14 14.62 0.38
C ILE A 323 0.01 15.51 1.61
N LYS A 324 0.98 15.19 2.48
CA LYS A 324 1.39 15.98 3.64
C LYS A 324 2.50 16.98 3.28
N GLY A 325 2.78 17.16 1.99
CA GLY A 325 3.81 18.06 1.50
C GLY A 325 5.22 17.65 1.92
N LYS A 326 5.48 16.35 2.08
CA LYS A 326 6.80 15.86 2.47
C LYS A 326 7.61 15.52 1.22
N PRO A 327 8.75 16.20 0.98
CA PRO A 327 9.73 15.71 0.02
C PRO A 327 10.05 14.25 0.36
N ILE A 328 10.19 13.41 -0.65
CA ILE A 328 10.44 11.98 -0.45
C ILE A 328 11.54 11.46 -1.36
N ILE A 329 12.45 10.66 -0.80
CA ILE A 329 13.47 9.91 -1.55
C ILE A 329 13.12 8.43 -1.50
N CYS A 330 12.91 7.80 -2.65
CA CYS A 330 12.49 6.42 -2.74
C CYS A 330 13.39 5.62 -3.66
N TYR A 331 13.41 4.31 -3.44
CA TYR A 331 13.88 3.36 -4.44
C TYR A 331 12.82 3.14 -5.51
N GLY A 332 13.26 3.02 -6.77
CA GLY A 332 12.40 2.82 -7.94
C GLY A 332 11.85 1.40 -8.07
N ALA A 333 11.24 0.87 -7.01
CA ALA A 333 10.71 -0.49 -6.95
C ALA A 333 9.17 -0.52 -7.02
N GLY A 334 8.62 -1.54 -7.70
CA GLY A 334 7.19 -1.82 -7.68
C GLY A 334 6.32 -0.64 -8.13
N GLY A 335 5.30 -0.32 -7.33
CA GLY A 335 4.36 0.77 -7.58
C GLY A 335 4.84 2.17 -7.19
N ILE A 336 6.02 2.31 -6.55
CA ILE A 336 6.56 3.61 -6.11
C ILE A 336 6.72 4.62 -7.28
N PRO A 337 7.26 4.23 -8.46
CA PRO A 337 7.41 5.15 -9.60
C PRO A 337 6.10 5.68 -10.18
N HIS A 338 4.94 5.09 -9.84
CA HIS A 338 3.64 5.63 -10.23
C HIS A 338 3.18 6.79 -9.34
N GLN A 339 3.79 6.97 -8.17
CA GLN A 339 3.46 8.00 -7.19
C GLN A 339 4.46 9.17 -7.21
N VAL A 340 5.76 8.85 -7.39
CA VAL A 340 6.83 9.85 -7.39
C VAL A 340 7.16 10.30 -8.81
N ILE A 341 7.13 11.61 -9.02
CA ILE A 341 7.55 12.30 -10.23
C ILE A 341 8.98 12.79 -9.98
N GLN A 342 9.93 12.17 -10.67
CA GLN A 342 11.35 12.48 -10.57
C GLN A 342 11.60 13.99 -10.69
N TYR A 343 12.38 14.53 -9.75
CA TYR A 343 12.79 15.93 -9.67
C TYR A 343 11.67 16.97 -9.48
N ARG A 344 10.46 16.52 -9.16
CA ARG A 344 9.32 17.41 -8.93
C ARG A 344 8.79 17.30 -7.52
N ASN A 345 8.24 16.14 -7.16
CA ASN A 345 7.65 15.91 -5.84
C ASN A 345 8.46 14.92 -5.00
N GLY A 346 9.50 14.32 -5.59
CA GLY A 346 10.40 13.41 -4.91
C GLY A 346 11.50 12.92 -5.85
N ILE A 347 12.36 12.06 -5.29
CA ILE A 347 13.51 11.49 -5.95
C ILE A 347 13.36 9.97 -5.98
N LEU A 348 13.46 9.40 -7.17
CA LEU A 348 13.63 7.99 -7.43
C LEU A 348 15.11 7.68 -7.63
N VAL A 349 15.63 6.82 -6.78
CA VAL A 349 16.95 6.24 -6.89
C VAL A 349 16.80 4.83 -7.48
N PRO A 350 17.48 4.52 -8.59
CA PRO A 350 17.48 3.16 -9.14
C PRO A 350 18.00 2.15 -8.11
N VAL A 351 17.41 0.96 -8.10
CA VAL A 351 17.92 -0.16 -7.30
C VAL A 351 18.86 -0.97 -8.18
N ASP A 352 20.14 -1.04 -7.82
CA ASP A 352 21.07 -1.94 -8.47
C ASP A 352 20.68 -3.38 -8.17
N GLY A 353 20.59 -4.22 -9.20
CA GLY A 353 20.19 -5.62 -9.01
C GLY A 353 18.69 -5.84 -8.80
N GLN A 354 17.81 -5.03 -9.43
CA GLN A 354 16.62 -5.66 -10.02
C GLN A 354 17.16 -6.80 -10.91
N GLY A 355 17.13 -8.02 -10.39
CA GLY A 355 17.75 -9.15 -11.02
C GLY A 355 17.32 -9.19 -12.48
N ARG A 356 18.26 -9.48 -13.38
CA ARG A 356 17.85 -10.13 -14.63
C ARG A 356 16.86 -11.24 -14.25
N ALA A 357 15.73 -11.30 -14.94
CA ALA A 357 14.73 -12.36 -14.73
C ALA A 357 15.45 -13.70 -14.53
N GLY A 358 15.21 -14.36 -13.39
CA GLY A 358 15.78 -15.68 -13.08
C GLY A 358 17.00 -15.76 -12.14
N GLN A 359 17.45 -14.69 -11.46
CA GLN A 359 18.46 -14.84 -10.39
C GLN A 359 17.83 -14.86 -8.97
N PRO A 360 18.32 -15.74 -8.06
CA PRO A 360 17.84 -15.82 -6.69
C PRO A 360 18.12 -14.53 -5.92
N ALA A 361 17.30 -14.25 -4.91
CA ALA A 361 17.47 -13.12 -4.00
C ALA A 361 18.91 -13.13 -3.44
N LEU A 362 19.70 -12.10 -3.78
CA LEU A 362 20.95 -11.86 -3.09
C LEU A 362 20.65 -11.55 -1.62
N ASN A 363 21.54 -12.01 -0.73
CA ASN A 363 21.53 -11.60 0.66
C ASN A 363 21.52 -10.05 0.71
N PRO A 364 20.58 -9.39 1.42
CA PRO A 364 20.52 -7.93 1.53
C PRO A 364 21.82 -7.29 2.07
N MET A 365 22.65 -8.06 2.77
CA MET A 365 24.00 -7.64 3.20
C MET A 365 25.08 -7.70 2.10
N GLN A 366 24.78 -8.26 0.93
CA GLN A 366 25.70 -8.47 -0.19
C GLN A 366 25.32 -7.73 -1.48
N VAL A 367 24.26 -6.90 -1.45
CA VAL A 367 23.90 -6.03 -2.58
C VAL A 367 25.01 -4.99 -2.78
N PRO A 368 25.52 -4.77 -4.01
CA PRO A 368 26.53 -3.76 -4.26
C PRO A 368 26.07 -2.38 -3.77
N LEU A 369 27.00 -1.65 -3.15
CA LEU A 369 26.88 -0.32 -2.51
C LEU A 369 26.33 0.82 -3.40
N GLY A 370 25.83 0.54 -4.60
CA GLY A 370 26.02 1.44 -5.72
C GLY A 370 25.21 2.73 -5.72
N ARG A 371 24.24 2.95 -4.80
CA ARG A 371 23.40 4.18 -4.82
C ARG A 371 23.09 4.83 -3.47
N VAL A 372 23.66 4.35 -2.36
CA VAL A 372 23.44 4.96 -1.02
C VAL A 372 24.05 6.37 -0.93
N ASP A 373 25.08 6.63 -1.72
CA ASP A 373 25.70 7.93 -1.95
C ASP A 373 24.71 8.93 -2.59
N ILE A 374 23.93 8.50 -3.58
CA ILE A 374 22.91 9.32 -4.22
C ILE A 374 21.79 9.66 -3.22
N VAL A 375 21.36 8.68 -2.43
CA VAL A 375 20.37 8.91 -1.36
C VAL A 375 20.91 9.96 -0.37
N ALA A 376 22.16 9.80 0.08
CA ALA A 376 22.79 10.73 1.01
C ALA A 376 22.96 12.15 0.42
N ASP A 377 23.32 12.27 -0.86
CA ASP A 377 23.44 13.57 -1.53
C ASP A 377 22.09 14.28 -1.62
N TRP A 378 21.03 13.58 -2.01
CA TRP A 378 19.69 14.17 -2.05
C TRP A 378 19.14 14.50 -0.67
N MET A 379 19.43 13.68 0.36
CA MET A 379 19.12 14.04 1.74
C MET A 379 19.81 15.35 2.12
N TYR A 380 21.11 15.45 1.86
CA TYR A 380 21.89 16.64 2.18
C TYR A 380 21.32 17.88 1.46
N ARG A 381 21.07 17.80 0.15
CA ARG A 381 20.53 18.91 -0.64
C ARG A 381 19.17 19.36 -0.13
N LEU A 382 18.23 18.43 0.09
CA LEU A 382 16.88 18.76 0.57
C LEU A 382 16.86 19.25 2.03
N LEU A 383 17.90 18.98 2.82
CA LEU A 383 18.00 19.47 4.19
C LEU A 383 18.70 20.82 4.29
N MET A 384 19.72 21.06 3.47
CA MET A 384 20.57 22.26 3.55
C MET A 384 20.10 23.39 2.64
N ASP A 385 19.36 23.09 1.57
CA ASP A 385 18.75 24.07 0.68
C ASP A 385 17.25 24.20 1.01
N GLU A 386 16.90 25.24 1.76
CA GLU A 386 15.54 25.48 2.23
C GLU A 386 14.57 25.80 1.08
N GLU A 387 15.03 26.56 0.07
CA GLU A 387 14.24 26.89 -1.11
C GLU A 387 13.94 25.62 -1.93
N LEU A 388 14.93 24.75 -2.12
CA LEU A 388 14.74 23.46 -2.79
C LEU A 388 13.80 22.55 -1.99
N CYS A 389 13.95 22.51 -0.67
CA CYS A 389 13.07 21.74 0.21
C CYS A 389 11.62 22.20 0.09
N GLU A 390 11.38 23.51 0.15
CA GLU A 390 10.06 24.12 0.05
C GLU A 390 9.45 23.92 -1.35
N LEU A 391 10.27 23.99 -2.41
CA LEU A 391 9.84 23.68 -3.77
C LEU A 391 9.30 22.24 -3.87
N TYR A 392 10.02 21.25 -3.35
CA TYR A 392 9.58 19.86 -3.36
C TYR A 392 8.37 19.62 -2.46
N ALA A 393 8.33 20.27 -1.29
CA ALA A 393 7.21 20.18 -0.36
C ALA A 393 5.91 20.74 -0.99
N THR A 394 6.01 21.91 -1.64
CA THR A 394 4.91 22.56 -2.34
C THR A 394 4.46 21.74 -3.54
N ALA A 395 5.40 21.20 -4.31
CA ALA A 395 5.07 20.33 -5.44
C ALA A 395 4.40 19.01 -4.97
N ALA A 396 4.87 18.41 -3.89
CA ALA A 396 4.25 17.23 -3.28
C ALA A 396 2.82 17.51 -2.81
N ALA A 397 2.62 18.60 -2.07
CA ALA A 397 1.30 19.04 -1.62
C ALA A 397 0.37 19.41 -2.79
N GLY A 398 0.89 20.12 -3.80
CA GLY A 398 0.15 20.61 -4.97
C GLY A 398 -0.11 19.58 -6.06
N SER A 399 0.54 18.41 -6.02
CA SER A 399 0.26 17.29 -6.94
C SER A 399 -1.08 16.59 -6.66
N THR A 400 -1.92 17.15 -5.78
CA THR A 400 -3.24 16.62 -5.38
C THR A 400 -4.13 16.21 -6.56
N HIS A 401 -4.16 16.99 -7.65
CA HIS A 401 -4.95 16.69 -8.85
C HIS A 401 -4.44 15.44 -9.60
N SER A 402 -3.12 15.21 -9.60
CA SER A 402 -2.50 14.01 -10.16
C SER A 402 -2.74 12.77 -9.30
N TYR A 403 -3.03 12.96 -8.01
CA TYR A 403 -3.25 11.90 -7.02
C TYR A 403 -4.71 11.59 -6.73
N GLU A 404 -5.69 12.28 -7.33
CA GLU A 404 -7.11 11.98 -7.10
C GLU A 404 -7.40 10.49 -7.26
N THR A 405 -6.70 9.82 -8.20
CA THR A 405 -6.77 8.37 -8.44
C THR A 405 -6.37 7.48 -7.27
N PHE A 406 -5.63 8.01 -6.31
CA PHE A 406 -5.14 7.32 -5.11
C PHE A 406 -5.99 7.61 -3.88
N PHE A 407 -7.16 8.24 -4.05
CA PHE A 407 -8.09 8.53 -2.98
C PHE A 407 -9.40 7.77 -3.09
N THR A 408 -10.07 7.64 -1.94
CA THR A 408 -11.34 6.91 -1.80
C THR A 408 -12.41 7.32 -2.81
N VAL A 409 -12.56 8.61 -3.12
CA VAL A 409 -13.64 9.07 -4.02
C VAL A 409 -13.43 8.55 -5.45
N ALA A 410 -12.25 8.75 -6.04
CA ALA A 410 -11.96 8.22 -7.37
C ALA A 410 -12.00 6.69 -7.38
N ASN A 411 -11.54 6.06 -6.29
CA ASN A 411 -11.64 4.61 -6.15
C ASN A 411 -13.08 4.12 -6.12
N ALA A 412 -13.97 4.83 -5.43
CA ALA A 412 -15.39 4.53 -5.36
C ALA A 412 -16.03 4.59 -6.75
N VAL A 413 -15.72 5.64 -7.52
CA VAL A 413 -16.18 5.76 -8.92
C VAL A 413 -15.70 4.58 -9.76
N ASN A 414 -14.41 4.21 -9.66
CA ASN A 414 -13.85 3.07 -10.40
C ASN A 414 -14.55 1.75 -10.04
N TRP A 415 -14.83 1.52 -8.76
CA TRP A 415 -15.54 0.33 -8.30
C TRP A 415 -16.99 0.29 -8.77
N LEU A 416 -17.70 1.42 -8.73
CA LEU A 416 -19.08 1.50 -9.25
C LEU A 416 -19.11 1.24 -10.75
N TYR A 417 -18.18 1.84 -11.50
CA TYR A 417 -18.05 1.61 -12.93
C TYR A 417 -17.74 0.14 -13.25
N ALA A 418 -16.77 -0.47 -12.56
CA ALA A 418 -16.42 -1.86 -12.76
C ALA A 418 -17.58 -2.80 -12.40
N ALA A 419 -18.24 -2.59 -11.26
CA ALA A 419 -19.36 -3.42 -10.83
C ALA A 419 -20.54 -3.31 -11.80
N HIS A 420 -20.92 -2.08 -12.18
CA HIS A 420 -22.02 -1.85 -13.12
C HIS A 420 -21.70 -2.45 -14.50
N GLY A 421 -20.51 -2.17 -15.02
CA GLY A 421 -20.10 -2.59 -16.35
C GLY A 421 -19.89 -4.10 -16.50
N VAL A 422 -19.56 -4.81 -15.41
CA VAL A 422 -19.52 -6.28 -15.41
C VAL A 422 -20.94 -6.85 -15.26
N ALA A 423 -21.79 -6.23 -14.44
CA ALA A 423 -23.19 -6.65 -14.25
C ALA A 423 -24.00 -6.60 -15.55
N ASP A 424 -23.87 -5.52 -16.34
CA ASP A 424 -24.59 -5.33 -17.60
C ASP A 424 -23.81 -5.79 -18.85
N GLY A 425 -22.57 -6.27 -18.65
CA GLY A 425 -21.67 -6.75 -19.70
C GLY A 425 -21.16 -5.67 -20.65
N THR A 426 -21.36 -4.37 -20.35
CA THR A 426 -20.82 -3.27 -21.18
C THR A 426 -19.30 -3.22 -21.11
N LEU A 427 -18.71 -3.41 -19.92
CA LEU A 427 -17.26 -3.34 -19.74
C LEU A 427 -16.56 -4.50 -20.45
N THR A 428 -17.10 -5.72 -20.33
CA THR A 428 -16.55 -6.89 -21.03
C THR A 428 -16.60 -6.71 -22.54
N ARG A 429 -17.73 -6.25 -23.09
CA ARG A 429 -17.85 -5.97 -24.54
C ARG A 429 -16.88 -4.90 -25.02
N LYS A 430 -16.70 -3.82 -24.25
CA LYS A 430 -15.72 -2.77 -24.57
C LYS A 430 -14.30 -3.32 -24.59
N LEU A 431 -13.94 -4.12 -23.59
CA LEU A 431 -12.64 -4.74 -23.52
C LEU A 431 -12.38 -5.73 -24.66
N ASP A 432 -13.38 -6.53 -25.02
CA ASP A 432 -13.31 -7.44 -26.16
C ASP A 432 -13.13 -6.67 -27.47
N ALA A 433 -13.84 -5.55 -27.67
CA ALA A 433 -13.68 -4.71 -28.84
C ALA A 433 -12.27 -4.10 -28.92
N LEU A 434 -11.74 -3.62 -27.79
CA LEU A 434 -10.35 -3.15 -27.69
C LEU A 434 -9.34 -4.26 -27.95
N ALA A 435 -9.70 -5.51 -27.63
CA ALA A 435 -8.87 -6.70 -27.87
C ALA A 435 -8.76 -7.05 -29.36
N THR A 436 -9.86 -6.88 -30.11
CA THR A 436 -9.96 -7.23 -31.54
C THR A 436 -9.37 -6.20 -32.51
N ASN A 437 -9.21 -4.94 -32.09
CA ASN A 437 -8.47 -3.97 -32.88
C ASN A 437 -6.97 -4.29 -32.76
N ASP A 438 -6.34 -4.74 -33.85
CA ASP A 438 -4.92 -5.17 -34.03
C ASP A 438 -3.83 -4.27 -33.41
N ASN A 439 -4.20 -3.14 -32.83
CA ASN A 439 -3.35 -2.22 -32.09
C ASN A 439 -2.84 -2.75 -30.73
N LEU A 440 -3.12 -4.00 -30.33
CA LEU A 440 -2.49 -4.61 -29.15
C LEU A 440 -1.12 -5.21 -29.44
N SER A 441 -0.84 -5.62 -30.70
CA SER A 441 0.47 -6.14 -31.11
C SER A 441 1.60 -5.11 -30.98
N HIS A 442 1.27 -3.82 -31.17
CA HIS A 442 2.19 -2.68 -30.95
C HIS A 442 2.05 -2.02 -29.57
N ARG A 443 1.22 -2.56 -28.66
CA ARG A 443 1.14 -2.13 -27.24
C ARG A 443 2.01 -3.00 -26.31
N VAL A 444 2.83 -3.85 -26.91
CA VAL A 444 3.84 -4.69 -26.28
C VAL A 444 5.14 -4.56 -27.10
N SER A 445 5.69 -3.35 -27.21
CA SER A 445 7.13 -3.27 -27.45
C SER A 445 7.82 -3.41 -26.10
N ASP A 446 8.88 -4.20 -26.07
CA ASP A 446 9.75 -4.40 -24.92
C ASP A 446 10.01 -3.13 -24.13
N ASP A 447 10.22 -3.35 -22.84
CA ASP A 447 10.73 -2.40 -21.85
C ASP A 447 12.19 -1.98 -22.16
N THR A 448 12.49 -1.73 -23.43
CA THR A 448 13.72 -1.10 -23.90
C THR A 448 13.44 0.38 -24.15
N ALA A 449 13.00 1.08 -23.10
CA ALA A 449 13.60 2.41 -22.95
C ALA A 449 15.09 2.15 -22.75
N SER A 450 15.90 2.34 -23.80
CA SER A 450 17.36 2.23 -23.73
C SER A 450 17.85 3.04 -22.53
N GLU A 451 18.98 2.66 -21.93
CA GLU A 451 19.62 3.47 -20.89
C GLU A 451 19.74 4.95 -21.32
N GLU A 452 19.88 5.20 -22.62
CA GLU A 452 19.86 6.52 -23.24
C GLU A 452 18.49 7.21 -23.15
N ALA A 453 17.37 6.52 -23.39
CA ALA A 453 16.03 7.10 -23.20
C ALA A 453 15.72 7.40 -21.72
N ARG A 454 16.28 6.60 -20.78
CA ARG A 454 16.20 6.89 -19.34
C ARG A 454 17.12 8.06 -18.94
N ALA A 455 18.27 8.20 -19.58
CA ALA A 455 19.22 9.29 -19.37
C ALA A 455 18.77 10.63 -19.98
N GLU A 456 18.12 10.63 -21.15
CA GLU A 456 17.50 11.82 -21.74
C GLU A 456 16.31 12.31 -20.89
N ILE A 457 15.52 11.39 -20.31
CA ILE A 457 14.46 11.71 -19.34
C ILE A 457 15.03 12.32 -18.04
N VAL A 458 16.27 11.99 -17.68
CA VAL A 458 16.98 12.58 -16.52
C VAL A 458 17.51 13.99 -16.84
N GLN A 459 17.76 14.32 -18.12
CA GLN A 459 18.31 15.62 -18.53
C GLN A 459 17.26 16.69 -18.85
N ALA A 460 16.00 16.33 -19.10
CA ALA A 460 14.91 17.28 -19.31
C ALA A 460 14.27 17.75 -17.98
N ALA A 461 15.06 18.39 -17.11
CA ALA A 461 14.56 18.99 -15.87
C ALA A 461 13.88 20.34 -16.15
N GLY A 462 12.59 20.28 -16.50
CA GLY A 462 11.67 21.42 -16.52
C GLY A 462 10.36 21.05 -15.79
N PRO A 463 9.53 22.02 -15.39
CA PRO A 463 8.24 21.76 -14.77
C PRO A 463 7.33 21.02 -15.76
N GLU A 464 7.13 19.72 -15.52
CA GLU A 464 6.27 18.86 -16.32
C GLU A 464 4.80 19.31 -16.21
N THR A 465 4.14 19.53 -17.32
CA THR A 465 2.69 19.81 -17.39
C THR A 465 1.88 18.58 -16.99
N SER A 466 0.60 18.75 -16.64
CA SER A 466 -0.30 17.61 -16.36
C SER A 466 -0.38 16.64 -17.55
N GLU A 467 -0.35 17.15 -18.78
CA GLU A 467 -0.35 16.33 -20.00
C GLU A 467 0.91 15.47 -20.15
N GLU A 468 2.08 16.04 -19.89
CA GLU A 468 3.35 15.30 -19.91
C GLU A 468 3.39 14.22 -18.81
N PHE A 469 2.86 14.53 -17.61
CA PHE A 469 2.69 13.54 -16.55
C PHE A 469 1.78 12.37 -16.97
N PHE A 470 0.63 12.66 -17.59
CA PHE A 470 -0.27 11.61 -18.09
C PHE A 470 0.37 10.81 -19.24
N ALA A 471 1.10 11.46 -20.14
CA ALA A 471 1.86 10.78 -21.20
C ALA A 471 2.96 9.88 -20.64
N ARG A 472 3.67 10.32 -19.58
CA ARG A 472 4.67 9.51 -18.88
C ARG A 472 4.04 8.35 -18.12
N ARG A 473 2.92 8.57 -17.43
CA ARG A 473 2.13 7.51 -16.77
C ARG A 473 1.71 6.45 -17.79
N LYS A 474 1.21 6.89 -18.95
CA LYS A 474 0.85 6.03 -20.11
C LYS A 474 2.04 5.25 -20.67
N LYS A 475 3.27 5.77 -20.53
CA LYS A 475 4.51 5.08 -20.89
C LYS A 475 4.93 4.05 -19.83
N LEU A 476 4.85 4.41 -18.53
CA LEU A 476 5.27 3.58 -17.39
C LEU A 476 4.33 2.41 -17.07
N SER A 477 3.01 2.60 -17.16
CA SER A 477 2.04 1.50 -16.97
C SER A 477 1.82 0.68 -18.25
N GLY A 478 2.52 1.01 -19.34
CA GLY A 478 1.98 0.84 -20.70
C GLY A 478 0.65 1.59 -20.87
N ARG A 479 0.01 1.51 -22.04
CA ARG A 479 -1.36 2.03 -22.29
C ARG A 479 -2.44 1.30 -21.47
N ALA A 480 -2.09 0.72 -20.32
CA ALA A 480 -2.92 -0.14 -19.50
C ALA A 480 -3.42 0.52 -18.21
N SER A 481 -3.21 1.82 -17.95
CA SER A 481 -4.00 2.55 -16.93
C SER A 481 -5.36 2.99 -17.50
N TRP A 482 -6.16 2.06 -18.00
CA TRP A 482 -7.20 2.36 -18.98
C TRP A 482 -8.61 2.62 -18.41
N VAL A 483 -8.88 2.38 -17.11
CA VAL A 483 -10.21 2.71 -16.55
C VAL A 483 -10.49 4.21 -16.63
N GLN A 484 -9.48 5.06 -16.46
CA GLN A 484 -9.62 6.51 -16.64
C GLN A 484 -9.60 6.97 -18.10
N GLU A 485 -8.88 6.30 -19.00
CA GLU A 485 -8.84 6.71 -20.42
C GLU A 485 -10.15 6.35 -21.14
N LEU A 486 -10.76 5.19 -20.85
CA LEU A 486 -12.14 4.90 -21.28
C LEU A 486 -13.15 5.86 -20.65
N TRP A 487 -12.90 6.30 -19.41
CA TRP A 487 -13.75 7.26 -18.69
C TRP A 487 -13.77 8.64 -19.36
N TYR A 488 -12.62 9.12 -19.84
CA TYR A 488 -12.51 10.40 -20.55
C TYR A 488 -13.06 10.32 -21.99
N GLU A 489 -12.85 9.22 -22.71
CA GLU A 489 -13.31 9.07 -24.10
C GLU A 489 -14.83 8.79 -24.22
N ASP A 490 -15.45 8.06 -23.29
CA ASP A 490 -16.86 7.63 -23.42
C ASP A 490 -17.91 8.54 -22.78
N TYR A 491 -17.57 9.34 -21.74
CA TYR A 491 -18.57 10.08 -20.97
C TYR A 491 -18.63 11.59 -21.25
N PHE A 492 -17.65 12.15 -21.97
CA PHE A 492 -17.64 13.58 -22.32
C PHE A 492 -18.30 13.97 -23.65
N PRO A 493 -18.80 13.03 -24.48
CA PRO A 493 -19.83 13.36 -25.46
C PRO A 493 -21.10 12.52 -25.30
N GLY A 494 -22.07 13.04 -24.52
CA GLY A 494 -23.49 12.89 -24.88
C GLY A 494 -24.32 11.76 -24.25
N SER A 495 -24.04 11.27 -23.03
CA SER A 495 -24.93 10.31 -22.34
C SER A 495 -25.61 10.86 -21.08
N GLN A 496 -26.66 10.15 -20.64
CA GLN A 496 -27.79 10.60 -19.81
C GLN A 496 -27.51 10.84 -18.31
N TRP A 497 -26.26 11.12 -17.94
CA TRP A 497 -25.87 11.52 -16.57
C TRP A 497 -25.76 13.05 -16.41
N LYS A 498 -26.37 13.82 -17.31
CA LYS A 498 -26.39 15.31 -17.28
C LYS A 498 -26.98 15.91 -16.00
N ASP A 499 -27.70 15.14 -15.20
CA ASP A 499 -28.38 15.63 -14.00
C ASP A 499 -27.60 15.37 -12.70
N LEU A 500 -26.47 14.65 -12.75
CA LEU A 500 -25.53 14.61 -11.63
C LEU A 500 -24.48 15.69 -11.84
N ASP A 501 -24.77 16.85 -11.25
CA ASP A 501 -23.84 17.96 -11.16
C ASP A 501 -22.69 17.54 -10.23
N PHE A 502 -21.63 16.98 -10.81
CA PHE A 502 -20.43 16.62 -10.06
C PHE A 502 -19.80 17.86 -9.41
N GLY A 503 -19.94 19.05 -10.00
CA GLY A 503 -19.61 20.31 -9.37
C GLY A 503 -20.37 20.47 -8.06
N LYS A 504 -21.67 20.20 -8.05
CA LYS A 504 -22.52 20.18 -6.87
C LYS A 504 -22.25 19.00 -5.91
N ILE A 505 -21.84 17.82 -6.38
CA ILE A 505 -21.44 16.69 -5.50
C ILE A 505 -20.12 17.01 -4.80
N PHE A 506 -19.16 17.60 -5.52
CA PHE A 506 -17.90 18.07 -4.96
C PHE A 506 -18.11 19.30 -4.07
N GLU A 507 -19.02 20.20 -4.42
CA GLU A 507 -19.42 21.36 -3.62
C GLU A 507 -20.23 20.94 -2.39
N GLU A 508 -21.12 19.95 -2.49
CA GLU A 508 -21.83 19.34 -1.35
C GLU A 508 -20.87 18.55 -0.46
N ALA A 509 -19.86 17.87 -1.03
CA ALA A 509 -18.78 17.25 -0.26
C ALA A 509 -17.87 18.29 0.42
N ASP A 510 -17.60 19.44 -0.22
CA ASP A 510 -16.86 20.57 0.37
C ASP A 510 -17.73 21.37 1.36
N ILE A 511 -19.05 21.38 1.20
CA ILE A 511 -20.03 21.91 2.16
C ILE A 511 -20.11 20.97 3.36
N LEU A 512 -20.14 19.65 3.16
CA LEU A 512 -20.00 18.64 4.23
C LEU A 512 -18.65 18.79 4.93
N ARG A 513 -17.56 19.01 4.17
CA ARG A 513 -16.23 19.27 4.71
C ARG A 513 -16.20 20.53 5.59
N ARG A 514 -16.85 21.61 5.18
CA ARG A 514 -17.00 22.85 5.96
C ARG A 514 -17.92 22.68 7.16
N ALA A 515 -19.07 22.04 6.99
CA ALA A 515 -20.05 21.79 8.06
C ALA A 515 -19.51 20.86 9.16
N ILE A 516 -18.73 19.83 8.80
CA ILE A 516 -18.05 18.95 9.77
C ILE A 516 -16.94 19.72 10.52
N HIS A 517 -16.28 20.67 9.86
CA HIS A 517 -15.21 21.47 10.45
C HIS A 517 -15.75 22.58 11.37
N GLU A 518 -16.89 23.19 11.02
CA GLU A 518 -17.51 24.30 11.75
C GLU A 518 -18.46 23.83 12.88
N HIS A 519 -19.01 22.61 12.80
CA HIS A 519 -19.91 22.05 13.81
C HIS A 519 -19.62 20.55 14.10
N PRO A 520 -18.66 20.22 14.98
CA PRO A 520 -18.30 18.83 15.29
C PRO A 520 -19.43 18.01 15.94
N ASN A 521 -20.53 18.65 16.38
CA ASN A 521 -21.68 17.99 17.03
C ASN A 521 -22.90 17.79 16.12
N TYR A 522 -22.83 18.12 14.82
CA TYR A 522 -23.99 18.09 13.91
C TYR A 522 -24.62 16.69 13.74
N MET A 523 -23.87 15.61 14.02
CA MET A 523 -24.37 14.23 13.99
C MET A 523 -25.23 13.85 15.21
N SER A 524 -25.26 14.67 16.27
CA SER A 524 -25.97 14.33 17.52
C SER A 524 -27.42 14.78 17.57
N GLU A 525 -27.86 15.73 16.74
CA GLU A 525 -29.19 16.36 16.88
C GLU A 525 -30.26 15.91 15.87
N GLN A 526 -29.91 15.13 14.84
CA GLN A 526 -30.90 14.64 13.85
C GLN A 526 -31.19 13.14 13.84
N SER A 527 -30.58 12.35 14.72
CA SER A 527 -31.02 10.98 14.94
C SER A 527 -31.92 10.92 16.18
N GLY A 528 -33.23 11.00 15.97
CA GLY A 528 -34.23 10.61 16.97
C GLY A 528 -34.22 9.10 17.22
N MET A 529 -33.05 8.49 17.36
CA MET A 529 -32.85 7.08 17.71
C MET A 529 -32.10 6.98 19.04
N PRO A 530 -32.53 6.07 19.93
CA PRO A 530 -31.99 5.99 21.27
C PRO A 530 -30.50 5.65 21.27
N THR A 531 -29.76 6.42 22.04
CA THR A 531 -28.36 6.27 22.41
C THR A 531 -28.14 4.94 23.15
N ASN A 532 -28.06 3.83 22.42
CA ASN A 532 -27.37 2.64 22.89
C ASN A 532 -25.99 2.60 22.25
N VAL A 533 -25.09 3.17 23.02
CA VAL A 533 -23.66 3.35 22.81
C VAL A 533 -22.97 2.03 22.48
N LEU A 534 -22.11 2.09 21.46
CA LEU A 534 -21.02 1.15 21.20
C LEU A 534 -20.13 1.03 22.45
N GLN A 535 -20.35 0.01 23.28
CA GLN A 535 -19.33 -0.52 24.18
C GLN A 535 -18.72 -1.77 23.53
N PHE A 536 -17.49 -1.62 23.04
CA PHE A 536 -16.59 -2.76 22.87
C PHE A 536 -15.90 -2.96 24.23
N GLU A 537 -16.37 -3.91 25.02
CA GLU A 537 -15.62 -4.40 26.17
C GLU A 537 -14.52 -5.36 25.69
N ASN A 538 -13.28 -5.01 26.06
CA ASN A 538 -12.12 -5.89 26.04
C ASN A 538 -12.30 -6.94 27.14
N GLU A 539 -12.79 -8.13 26.81
CA GLU A 539 -12.60 -9.28 27.71
C GLU A 539 -11.19 -9.83 27.52
N ARG A 540 -10.30 -9.40 28.41
CA ARG A 540 -9.13 -10.18 28.82
C ARG A 540 -9.63 -11.37 29.62
N THR A 541 -9.36 -12.58 29.15
CA THR A 541 -9.39 -13.78 29.99
C THR A 541 -8.24 -13.71 30.98
N GLU A 542 -8.50 -13.21 32.18
CA GLU A 542 -7.71 -13.51 33.37
C GLU A 542 -8.29 -14.78 34.00
N SER A 543 -7.48 -15.83 34.00
CA SER A 543 -7.71 -17.06 34.76
C SER A 543 -7.44 -16.78 36.22
N GLU A 544 -8.49 -16.52 37.01
CA GLU A 544 -8.40 -16.62 38.47
C GLU A 544 -8.77 -18.03 38.91
N VAL A 545 -7.87 -18.56 39.73
CA VAL A 545 -7.89 -19.86 40.38
C VAL A 545 -8.87 -19.76 41.54
N ASP A 546 -9.94 -20.54 41.50
CA ASP A 546 -10.83 -20.76 42.65
C ASP A 546 -10.05 -21.46 43.78
N ILE A 547 -9.67 -20.70 44.81
CA ILE A 547 -9.37 -21.23 46.14
C ILE A 547 -10.63 -21.02 46.98
N ALA A 548 -11.42 -22.08 47.09
CA ALA A 548 -12.48 -22.17 48.08
C ALA A 548 -11.85 -22.67 49.39
N ASP A 549 -11.61 -21.77 50.33
CA ASP A 549 -11.47 -22.12 51.75
C ASP A 549 -12.85 -22.50 52.29
N SER A 550 -13.03 -23.79 52.53
CA SER A 550 -14.03 -24.32 53.46
C SER A 550 -13.28 -24.86 54.66
N ASP A 551 -13.19 -24.05 55.70
CA ASP A 551 -12.78 -24.50 57.03
C ASP A 551 -13.98 -25.11 57.79
N GLU A 552 -13.64 -26.09 58.64
CA GLU A 552 -14.39 -26.69 59.76
C GLU A 552 -15.37 -27.83 59.47
N GLU A 553 -14.96 -29.09 59.68
CA GLU A 553 -15.14 -29.87 60.94
C GLU A 553 -14.77 -31.36 60.76
N ASP A 554 -14.02 -31.88 61.75
CA ASP A 554 -13.69 -33.29 62.11
C ASP A 554 -12.81 -34.19 61.23
#